data_AF-A0A9D1SAN3-F1
#
_entry.id   AF-A0A9D1SAN3-F1
#
_cell.length_a   1.000
_cell.length_b   1.000
_cell.length_c   1.000
_cell.angle_alpha   90.00
_cell.angle_beta   90.00
_cell.angle_gamma   90.00
#
_symmetry.space_group_name_H-M   'P 1'
#
loop_
_entity.id
_entity.type
_entity.pdbx_description
1 polymer ?
#
loop_
_entity_poly.entity_id
_entity_poly.type
_entity_poly.pdbx_seq_one_letter_code
_entity_poly.pdbx_strand_id
1 'polypeptide(L)' 'MSDIKNKFKIKHKDIIDELLLREISQGNEILEVLHDLKILSIPFKGYLSESDAYIWFENKPSKIEKKQVLAALGYDVKNL' A
#
# COMPACT_ATOMS: atom_id res chain seq x y z
N MET A 1 -24.55 -24.55 -5.94
CA MET A 1 -23.12 -24.17 -6.02
C MET A 1 -23.02 -22.68 -6.30
N SER A 2 -23.49 -21.86 -5.38
CA SER A 2 -23.68 -20.42 -5.61
C SER A 2 -22.77 -19.56 -4.73
N ASP A 3 -21.71 -20.14 -4.19
CA ASP A 3 -20.99 -19.56 -3.04
C ASP A 3 -19.54 -19.17 -3.35
N ILE A 4 -19.10 -19.26 -4.62
CA ILE A 4 -17.72 -18.89 -4.99
C ILE A 4 -17.65 -17.43 -5.45
N LYS A 5 -18.76 -16.84 -5.94
CA LYS A 5 -18.78 -15.45 -6.44
C LYS A 5 -18.83 -14.40 -5.33
N ASN A 6 -19.06 -14.78 -4.07
CA ASN A 6 -19.25 -13.81 -2.98
C ASN A 6 -17.98 -13.52 -2.16
N LYS A 7 -16.83 -14.10 -2.52
CA LYS A 7 -15.57 -13.95 -1.77
C LYS A 7 -14.72 -12.74 -2.18
N PHE A 8 -15.12 -12.01 -3.23
CA PHE A 8 -14.43 -10.80 -3.71
C PHE A 8 -15.32 -9.55 -3.71
N LYS A 9 -16.29 -9.45 -2.79
CA LYS A 9 -16.78 -8.13 -2.39
C LYS A 9 -15.71 -7.51 -1.50
N ILE A 10 -14.61 -7.06 -2.10
CA ILE A 10 -13.73 -6.12 -1.43
C ILE A 10 -14.59 -4.89 -1.20
N LYS A 11 -15.03 -4.70 0.05
CA LYS A 11 -15.61 -3.45 0.53
C LYS A 11 -14.47 -2.42 0.47
N HIS A 12 -14.05 -1.98 -0.71
CA HIS A 12 -13.26 -0.77 -0.80
C HIS A 12 -14.18 0.38 -0.44
N LYS A 13 -14.13 0.76 0.84
CA LYS A 13 -14.91 1.87 1.40
C LYS A 13 -14.00 2.99 1.91
N ASP A 14 -12.69 2.84 1.77
CA ASP A 14 -11.69 3.84 2.15
C ASP A 14 -10.82 4.16 0.93
N ILE A 15 -10.90 5.41 0.48
CA ILE A 15 -10.19 5.94 -0.70
C ILE A 15 -8.67 5.80 -0.54
N ILE A 16 -8.15 5.81 0.69
CA ILE A 16 -6.72 5.66 0.98
C ILE A 16 -6.25 4.26 0.59
N ASP A 17 -7.08 3.24 0.85
CA ASP A 17 -6.74 1.86 0.54
C ASP A 17 -6.73 1.62 -0.97
N GLU A 18 -7.66 2.23 -1.71
CA GLU A 18 -7.68 2.16 -3.18
C GLU A 18 -6.47 2.86 -3.81
N LEU A 19 -6.13 4.05 -3.32
CA LEU A 19 -4.96 4.79 -3.78
C LEU A 19 -3.68 4.02 -3.51
N LEU A 20 -3.50 3.50 -2.29
CA LEU A 20 -2.31 2.72 -1.97
C LEU A 20 -2.20 1.47 -2.84
N LEU A 21 -3.29 0.73 -3.08
CA LEU A 21 -3.25 -0.44 -3.96
C LEU A 21 -2.91 -0.09 -5.41
N ARG A 22 -3.38 1.05 -5.90
CA ARG A 22 -3.00 1.57 -7.21
C ARG A 22 -1.50 1.85 -7.25
N GLU A 23 -0.97 2.57 -6.27
CA GLU A 23 0.46 2.91 -6.21
C GLU A 23 1.34 1.65 -6.09
N ILE A 24 0.93 0.68 -5.26
CA ILE A 24 1.58 -0.64 -5.17
C ILE A 24 1.60 -1.32 -6.55
N SER A 25 0.49 -1.31 -7.28
CA SER A 25 0.42 -1.91 -8.62
C SER A 25 1.20 -1.14 -9.69
N GLN A 26 1.54 0.14 -9.45
CA GLN A 26 2.40 0.95 -10.33
C GLN A 26 3.89 0.83 -9.97
N GLY A 27 4.21 0.36 -8.76
CA GLY A 27 5.52 -0.12 -8.38
C GLY A 27 6.45 0.97 -7.87
N ASN A 28 7.50 1.28 -8.62
CA ASN A 28 8.76 1.84 -8.11
C ASN A 28 8.65 2.96 -7.07
N GLU A 29 7.78 3.94 -7.28
CA GLU A 29 7.70 5.14 -6.42
C GLU A 29 7.26 4.80 -4.98
N ILE A 30 6.29 3.89 -4.80
CA ILE A 30 5.86 3.49 -3.46
C ILE A 30 6.93 2.69 -2.72
N LEU A 31 7.76 1.92 -3.44
CA LEU A 31 8.84 1.15 -2.84
C LEU A 31 9.95 2.06 -2.32
N GLU A 32 10.29 3.09 -3.09
CA GLU A 32 11.22 4.14 -2.67
C GLU A 32 10.70 4.89 -1.44
N VAL A 33 9.42 5.31 -1.45
CA VAL A 33 8.80 5.98 -0.31
C VAL A 33 8.76 5.10 0.94
N LEU A 34 8.37 3.83 0.81
CA LEU A 34 8.33 2.88 1.93
C LEU A 34 9.72 2.64 2.52
N HIS A 35 10.75 2.64 1.67
CA HIS A 35 12.13 2.55 2.09
C HIS A 35 12.60 3.83 2.82
N ASP A 36 12.34 5.00 2.25
CA ASP A 36 12.78 6.29 2.79
C ASP A 36 12.11 6.61 4.13
N LEU A 37 10.84 6.19 4.30
CA LEU A 37 10.12 6.26 5.57
C LEU A 37 10.58 5.18 6.58
N LYS A 38 11.53 4.32 6.21
CA LYS A 38 12.05 3.20 7.01
C LYS A 38 10.96 2.20 7.43
N ILE A 39 9.88 2.12 6.64
CA ILE A 39 8.80 1.15 6.84
C ILE A 39 9.26 -0.22 6.32
N LEU A 40 9.87 -0.23 5.14
CA LEU A 40 10.55 -1.39 4.57
C LEU A 40 12.06 -1.15 4.62
N SER A 41 12.80 -2.21 4.94
CA SER A 41 14.27 -2.20 4.86
C SER A 41 14.69 -3.11 3.72
N ILE A 42 15.56 -2.63 2.84
CA ILE A 42 16.16 -3.46 1.81
C ILE A 42 17.00 -4.55 2.51
N PRO A 43 16.69 -5.84 2.32
CA PRO A 43 17.53 -6.89 2.89
C PRO A 43 18.93 -6.83 2.26
N PHE A 44 19.96 -7.20 3.03
CA PHE A 44 21.40 -7.10 2.72
C PHE A 44 21.84 -7.63 1.33
N LYS A 45 20.99 -8.35 0.59
CA LYS A 45 21.26 -8.91 -0.75
C LYS A 45 20.15 -8.68 -1.77
N GLY A 46 19.16 -7.84 -1.50
CA GLY A 46 17.93 -7.74 -2.31
C GLY A 46 17.62 -6.37 -2.88
N TYR A 47 16.56 -6.33 -3.66
CA TYR A 47 15.81 -5.13 -4.04
C TYR A 47 14.41 -5.26 -3.42
N LEU A 48 13.77 -4.14 -3.09
CA LEU A 48 12.35 -4.17 -2.77
C LEU A 48 11.55 -4.51 -4.02
N SER A 49 10.52 -5.32 -3.85
CA SER A 49 9.61 -5.74 -4.89
C SER A 49 8.18 -5.30 -4.57
N GLU A 50 7.32 -5.30 -5.59
CA GLU A 50 5.89 -5.08 -5.44
C GLU A 50 5.28 -6.00 -4.35
N SER A 51 5.77 -7.24 -4.24
CA SER A 51 5.33 -8.19 -3.21
C SER A 51 5.63 -7.69 -1.79
N ASP A 52 6.74 -6.98 -1.58
CA ASP A 52 7.07 -6.41 -0.26
C ASP A 52 6.10 -5.31 0.14
N ALA A 53 5.70 -4.46 -0.81
CA ALA A 53 4.68 -3.43 -0.57
C ALA A 53 3.28 -4.02 -0.38
N TYR A 54 2.93 -5.09 -1.11
CA TYR A 54 1.70 -5.84 -0.84
C TYR A 54 1.68 -6.45 0.55
N ILE A 55 2.78 -7.10 0.98
CA ILE A 55 2.90 -7.67 2.32
C ILE A 55 2.75 -6.58 3.38
N TRP A 56 3.39 -5.42 3.20
CA TRP A 56 3.19 -4.26 4.06
C TRP A 56 1.72 -3.87 4.16
N PHE A 57 1.01 -3.76 3.04
CA PHE A 57 -0.41 -3.40 3.01
C PHE A 57 -1.31 -4.46 3.67
N GLU A 58 -1.03 -5.75 3.45
CA GLU A 58 -1.76 -6.87 4.06
C GLU A 58 -1.55 -6.98 5.57
N ASN A 59 -0.42 -6.48 6.08
CA ASN A 59 -0.17 -6.35 7.52
C ASN A 59 -1.04 -5.26 8.20
N LYS A 60 -1.96 -4.62 7.46
CA LYS A 60 -2.94 -3.64 7.94
C LYS A 60 -2.27 -2.47 8.67
N PRO A 61 -1.44 -1.68 7.98
CA PRO A 61 -0.78 -0.53 8.56
C PRO A 61 -1.81 0.48 9.06
N SER A 62 -1.44 1.28 10.05
CA SER A 62 -2.35 2.25 10.65
C SER A 62 -2.81 3.29 9.61
N LYS A 63 -3.99 3.90 9.82
CA LYS A 63 -4.48 4.96 8.92
C LYS A 63 -3.52 6.16 8.85
N ILE A 64 -2.79 6.43 9.94
CA ILE A 64 -1.78 7.50 10.00
C ILE A 64 -0.60 7.15 9.09
N GLU A 65 -0.08 5.94 9.18
CA GLU A 65 1.03 5.46 8.36
C GLU A 65 0.67 5.45 6.87
N LYS A 66 -0.53 4.95 6.55
CA LYS A 66 -1.09 5.00 5.19
C LYS A 66 -1.12 6.42 4.62
N LYS A 67 -1.56 7.40 5.43
CA LYS A 67 -1.54 8.82 5.05
C LYS A 67 -0.12 9.37 4.92
N GLN A 68 0.82 8.94 5.76
CA GLN A 68 2.22 9.37 5.63
C GLN A 68 2.83 8.91 4.30
N VAL A 69 2.58 7.67 3.90
CA VAL A 69 3.02 7.12 2.61
C VAL A 69 2.41 7.90 1.45
N LEU A 70 1.09 8.11 1.45
CA LEU A 70 0.43 8.90 0.40
C LEU A 70 0.91 10.36 0.36
N ALA A 71 1.14 10.99 1.51
CA ALA A 71 1.67 12.35 1.55
C ALA A 71 3.10 12.44 0.96
N ALA A 72 3.93 11.42 1.22
CA ALA A 72 5.27 11.32 0.65
C ALA A 72 5.25 11.07 -0.87
N LEU A 73 4.21 10.39 -1.38
CA LEU A 73 3.89 10.25 -2.81
C LEU A 73 3.26 11.52 -3.43
N GLY A 74 3.12 12.61 -2.66
CA GLY A 74 2.60 13.89 -3.15
C GLY A 74 1.08 14.02 -3.15
N TYR A 75 0.33 13.09 -2.56
CA TYR A 75 -1.12 13.21 -2.41
C TYR A 75 -1.52 14.21 -1.31
N ASP A 76 -2.61 14.95 -1.54
CA ASP A 76 -3.20 15.80 -0.50
C ASP A 76 -4.06 14.99 0.49
N VAL A 77 -3.42 14.50 1.54
CA VAL A 77 -4.05 13.65 2.57
C VAL A 77 -4.94 14.41 3.58
N LYS A 78 -4.98 15.74 3.52
CA LYS A 78 -5.84 16.55 4.40
C LYS A 78 -7.31 16.44 3.99
N ASN A 79 -7.56 16.20 2.71
CA ASN A 79 -8.88 16.10 2.10
C ASN A 79 -9.32 14.64 1.84
N LEU A 80 -8.54 13.65 2.31
CA LEU A 80 -8.77 12.20 2.18
C LEU A 80 -9.26 11.54 3.47
#